data_AF-A0A925CFK6-F1
#
_entry.id   AF-A0A925CFK6-F1
#
_cell.length_a   1.000
_cell.length_b   1.000
_cell.length_c   1.000
_cell.angle_alpha   90.00
_cell.angle_beta   90.00
_cell.angle_gamma   90.00
#
_symmetry.space_group_name_H-M   'P 1'
#
loop_
_entity.id
_entity.type
_entity.pdbx_description
1 polymer ?
#
loop_
_entity_poly.entity_id
_entity_poly.type
_entity_poly.pdbx_seq_one_letter_code
_entity_poly.pdbx_strand_id
1 'polypeptide(L)'
;MTMQTRGFTLVELLVVIAIIGILAGIVLASLSGARGGSSDAKIKAQLANMRSQSELYIGGGAQFNAGGGGIPTTCALTAGTIFDTASNGLGTLFGGIGLGNTRCYAAAGLPKNGSVWAVAVLINSNANAWCVDSRGTSRGANSAGTTYTTLDSAITPTTGTACN
;
A
#
# COMPACT_ATOMS: atom_id res chain seq x y z
N MET A 1 -21.68 63.93 -14.40
CA MET A 1 -21.11 62.78 -15.13
C MET A 1 -21.80 61.54 -14.59
N THR A 2 -22.84 61.05 -15.26
CA THR A 2 -23.63 59.89 -14.82
C THR A 2 -22.90 58.62 -15.26
N MET A 3 -22.53 57.77 -14.29
CA MET A 3 -21.93 56.47 -14.57
C MET A 3 -22.98 55.57 -15.22
N GLN A 4 -22.75 55.19 -16.47
CA GLN A 4 -23.51 54.14 -17.14
C GLN A 4 -23.16 52.81 -16.48
N THR A 5 -24.06 52.26 -15.67
CA THR A 5 -23.98 50.90 -15.15
C THR A 5 -24.14 49.92 -16.30
N ARG A 6 -23.03 49.34 -16.77
CA ARG A 6 -23.06 48.27 -17.76
C ARG A 6 -23.56 46.99 -17.09
N GLY A 7 -24.75 46.53 -17.48
CA GLY A 7 -25.30 45.24 -17.06
C GLY A 7 -24.64 44.09 -17.82
N PHE A 8 -24.37 42.99 -17.12
CA PHE A 8 -23.92 41.73 -17.71
C PHE A 8 -25.05 41.12 -18.54
N THR A 9 -24.76 40.64 -19.75
CA THR A 9 -25.78 39.92 -20.54
C THR A 9 -25.96 38.50 -20.01
N LEU A 10 -27.19 37.97 -20.11
CA LEU A 10 -27.48 36.58 -19.75
C LEU A 10 -26.65 35.58 -20.57
N VAL A 11 -26.32 35.94 -21.82
CA VAL A 11 -25.50 35.12 -22.71
C VAL A 11 -24.05 35.06 -22.25
N GLU A 12 -23.50 36.18 -21.77
CA GLU A 12 -22.15 36.22 -21.18
C GLU A 12 -22.05 35.36 -19.92
N LEU A 13 -23.07 35.37 -19.07
CA LEU A 13 -23.08 34.49 -17.89
C LEU A 13 -23.25 33.01 -18.26
N LEU A 14 -24.05 32.72 -19.29
CA LEU A 14 -24.31 31.36 -19.76
C LEU A 14 -23.06 30.70 -20.37
N VAL A 15 -22.27 31.44 -21.17
CA VAL A 15 -21.04 30.89 -21.74
C VAL A 15 -19.97 30.64 -20.67
N VAL A 16 -19.91 31.48 -19.63
CA VAL A 16 -18.93 31.31 -18.54
C VAL A 16 -19.20 30.04 -17.75
N ILE A 17 -20.45 29.78 -17.36
CA ILE A 17 -20.78 28.54 -16.64
C ILE A 17 -20.56 27.30 -17.53
N ALA A 18 -20.77 27.42 -18.84
CA ALA A 18 -20.49 26.35 -19.79
C ALA A 18 -18.99 26.03 -19.85
N ILE A 19 -18.13 27.04 -19.93
CA ILE A 19 -16.67 26.86 -19.94
C ILE A 19 -16.17 26.31 -18.60
N ILE A 20 -16.66 26.83 -17.47
CA ILE A 20 -16.30 26.31 -16.14
C ILE A 20 -16.70 24.84 -16.01
N GLY A 21 -17.85 24.43 -16.53
CA GLY A 21 -18.30 23.04 -16.54
C GLY A 21 -17.35 22.11 -17.31
N ILE A 22 -16.89 22.54 -18.50
CA ILE A 22 -15.94 21.77 -19.32
C ILE A 22 -14.59 21.64 -18.61
N LEU A 23 -14.05 22.75 -18.10
CA LEU A 23 -12.75 22.77 -17.40
C LEU A 23 -12.79 21.94 -16.11
N ALA A 24 -13.88 22.03 -15.34
CA ALA A 24 -14.07 21.25 -14.12
C ALA A 24 -14.10 19.74 -14.39
N GLY A 25 -14.73 19.31 -15.49
CA GLY A 25 -14.76 17.90 -15.90
C GLY A 25 -13.38 17.32 -16.17
N ILE A 26 -12.52 18.06 -16.88
CA ILE A 26 -11.15 17.63 -17.21
C ILE A 26 -10.29 17.52 -15.93
N VAL A 27 -10.39 18.52 -15.05
CA VAL A 27 -9.64 18.53 -13.77
C VAL A 27 -10.05 17.35 -12.89
N LEU A 28 -11.35 17.06 -12.77
CA LEU A 28 -11.84 15.96 -11.93
C LEU A 28 -11.35 14.59 -12.43
N ALA A 29 -11.36 14.36 -13.76
CA ALA A 29 -10.85 13.12 -14.35
C ALA A 29 -9.35 12.93 -14.07
N SER A 30 -8.55 14.00 -14.17
CA SER A 30 -7.11 13.96 -13.89
C SER A 30 -6.79 13.70 -12.41
N LEU A 31 -7.58 14.25 -11.49
CA LEU A 31 -7.35 14.14 -10.06
C LEU A 31 -7.66 12.73 -9.51
N SER A 32 -8.61 12.02 -10.13
CA SER A 32 -8.96 10.64 -9.74
C SER A 32 -7.78 9.68 -9.94
N GLY A 33 -7.13 9.71 -11.10
CA GLY A 33 -5.95 8.88 -11.38
C GLY A 33 -4.74 9.24 -10.52
N ALA A 34 -4.51 10.54 -10.29
CA ALA A 34 -3.42 11.02 -9.44
C ALA A 34 -3.54 10.55 -7.98
N ARG A 35 -4.77 10.49 -7.44
CA ARG A 35 -5.04 9.99 -6.08
C ARG A 35 -4.74 8.49 -5.95
N GLY A 36 -5.08 7.69 -6.96
CA GLY A 36 -4.76 6.26 -6.99
C GLY A 36 -3.24 6.01 -6.95
N GLY A 37 -2.49 6.65 -7.84
CA GLY A 37 -1.02 6.53 -7.89
C GLY A 37 -0.32 7.02 -6.62
N SER A 38 -0.85 8.07 -5.97
CA SER A 38 -0.33 8.57 -4.69
C SER A 38 -0.53 7.55 -3.55
N SER A 39 -1.68 6.88 -3.49
CA SER A 39 -1.93 5.81 -2.52
C SER A 39 -0.95 4.64 -2.70
N ASP A 40 -0.72 4.22 -3.95
CA ASP A 40 0.22 3.14 -4.24
C ASP A 40 1.66 3.51 -3.88
N ALA A 41 2.08 4.74 -4.15
CA ALA A 41 3.40 5.24 -3.78
C ALA A 41 3.58 5.26 -2.25
N LYS A 42 2.55 5.68 -1.51
CA LYS A 42 2.52 5.64 -0.05
C LYS A 42 2.70 4.20 0.46
N ILE A 43 1.93 3.25 -0.04
CA ILE A 43 2.02 1.83 0.36
C ILE A 43 3.42 1.27 0.11
N LYS A 44 3.99 1.54 -1.07
CA LYS A 44 5.36 1.10 -1.43
C LYS A 44 6.42 1.69 -0.48
N ALA A 45 6.34 2.98 -0.16
CA ALA A 45 7.25 3.63 0.77
C ALA A 45 7.12 3.07 2.19
N GLN A 46 5.89 2.79 2.63
CA GLN A 46 5.62 2.18 3.92
C GLN A 46 6.20 0.76 4.02
N LEU A 47 6.01 -0.06 2.98
CA LEU A 47 6.60 -1.40 2.89
C LEU A 47 8.14 -1.35 2.87
N ALA A 48 8.74 -0.36 2.22
CA ALA A 48 10.20 -0.19 2.24
C ALA A 48 10.72 0.13 3.66
N ASN A 49 10.05 1.02 4.39
CA ASN A 49 10.42 1.38 5.76
C ASN A 49 10.23 0.24 6.77
N MET A 50 9.33 -0.69 6.47
CA MET A 50 9.05 -1.85 7.32
C MET A 50 10.29 -2.74 7.53
N ARG A 51 11.23 -2.77 6.58
CA ARG A 51 12.47 -3.56 6.73
C ARG A 51 13.27 -3.11 7.95
N SER A 52 13.61 -1.82 8.01
CA SER A 52 14.37 -1.25 9.12
C SER A 52 13.65 -1.42 10.46
N GLN A 53 12.34 -1.18 10.48
CA GLN A 53 11.55 -1.31 11.70
C GLN A 53 11.44 -2.76 12.18
N SER A 54 11.38 -3.72 11.25
CA SER A 54 11.37 -5.13 11.61
C SER A 54 12.67 -5.59 12.24
N GLU A 55 13.82 -5.06 11.82
CA GLU A 55 15.11 -5.42 12.42
C GLU A 55 15.19 -4.96 13.88
N LEU A 56 14.74 -3.73 14.17
CA LEU A 56 14.65 -3.21 15.53
C LEU A 56 13.69 -4.05 16.40
N TYR A 57 12.56 -4.47 15.82
CA TYR A 57 11.51 -5.15 16.55
C TYR A 57 11.81 -6.63 16.81
N ILE A 58 12.41 -7.35 15.85
CA ILE A 58 12.86 -8.75 16.02
C ILE A 58 13.96 -8.84 17.08
N GLY A 59 14.83 -7.82 17.19
CA GLY A 59 15.84 -7.74 18.26
C GLY A 59 15.25 -7.79 19.68
N GLY A 60 13.98 -7.39 19.84
CA GLY A 60 13.22 -7.46 21.10
C GLY A 60 12.41 -8.74 21.31
N GLY A 61 12.53 -9.74 20.42
CA GLY A 61 11.81 -11.02 20.53
C GLY A 61 10.43 -11.06 19.86
N ALA A 62 10.14 -10.09 18.99
CA ALA A 62 8.82 -9.93 18.42
C ALA A 62 8.59 -10.69 17.10
N GLN A 63 7.32 -10.81 16.70
CA GLN A 63 6.88 -11.69 15.63
C GLN A 63 6.19 -10.92 14.47
N PHE A 64 6.18 -11.47 13.26
CA PHE A 64 5.39 -10.90 12.15
C PHE A 64 3.93 -11.37 12.18
N ASN A 65 3.68 -12.56 12.75
CA ASN A 65 2.37 -13.13 12.98
C ASN A 65 2.43 -13.98 14.27
N ALA A 66 1.35 -13.98 15.05
CA ALA A 66 1.19 -14.77 16.27
C ALA A 66 0.81 -16.26 16.02
N GLY A 67 0.53 -16.64 14.77
CA GLY A 67 0.18 -18.01 14.38
C GLY A 67 1.42 -18.87 14.13
N GLY A 68 1.62 -19.91 14.94
CA GLY A 68 2.79 -20.78 14.86
C GLY A 68 2.95 -21.51 13.52
N GLY A 69 4.21 -21.72 13.13
CA GLY A 69 4.70 -22.82 12.29
C GLY A 69 4.27 -22.89 10.81
N GLY A 70 3.26 -22.13 10.39
CA GLY A 70 2.70 -22.18 9.03
C GLY A 70 2.99 -20.91 8.22
N ILE A 71 2.79 -20.98 6.91
CA ILE A 71 2.78 -19.79 6.05
C ILE A 71 1.53 -18.97 6.37
N PRO A 72 1.66 -17.76 6.92
CA PRO A 72 0.51 -16.99 7.31
C PRO A 72 -0.16 -16.38 6.06
N THR A 73 -1.39 -16.80 5.77
CA THR A 73 -2.16 -16.24 4.64
C THR A 73 -2.55 -14.78 4.85
N THR A 74 -2.51 -14.30 6.11
CA THR A 74 -2.81 -12.94 6.56
C THR A 74 -1.78 -12.45 7.58
N CYS A 75 -1.68 -11.13 7.76
CA CYS A 75 -0.86 -10.52 8.80
C CYS A 75 -1.72 -10.29 10.05
N ALA A 76 -1.30 -10.76 11.24
CA ALA A 76 -2.12 -10.69 12.45
C ALA A 76 -1.94 -9.37 13.21
N LEU A 77 -3.05 -8.71 13.58
CA LEU A 77 -3.08 -7.50 14.43
C LEU A 77 -3.04 -7.81 15.95
N THR A 78 -2.39 -8.89 16.33
CA THR A 78 -2.34 -9.31 17.73
C THR A 78 -1.21 -8.60 18.46
N ALA A 79 -1.38 -8.36 19.76
CA ALA A 79 -0.31 -7.84 20.62
C ALA A 79 0.98 -8.66 20.46
N GLY A 80 2.11 -7.98 20.31
CA GLY A 80 3.42 -8.61 20.10
C GLY A 80 3.76 -8.95 18.64
N THR A 81 2.87 -8.65 17.69
CA THR A 81 3.24 -8.66 16.26
C THR A 81 3.71 -7.29 15.79
N ILE A 82 4.42 -7.24 14.65
CA ILE A 82 4.81 -5.96 14.03
C ILE A 82 3.59 -5.19 13.48
N PHE A 83 2.44 -5.85 13.32
CA PHE A 83 1.21 -5.23 12.86
C PHE A 83 0.26 -4.86 14.01
N ASP A 84 0.69 -5.00 15.27
CA ASP A 84 -0.10 -4.62 16.43
C ASP A 84 -0.58 -3.15 16.32
N THR A 85 -1.89 -2.93 16.39
CA THR A 85 -2.51 -1.59 16.39
C THR A 85 -2.75 -1.05 17.80
N ALA A 86 -2.68 -1.87 18.84
CA ALA A 86 -2.97 -1.49 20.22
C ALA A 86 -1.78 -0.77 20.91
N SER A 87 -0.55 -1.01 20.45
CA SER A 87 0.67 -0.54 21.14
C SER A 87 1.42 0.59 20.41
N ASN A 88 0.75 1.40 19.58
CA ASN A 88 1.40 2.31 18.61
C ASN A 88 2.32 1.57 17.62
N GLY A 89 2.02 0.31 17.34
CA GLY A 89 2.78 -0.46 16.36
C GLY A 89 2.57 0.07 14.94
N LEU A 90 3.41 -0.43 14.06
CA LEU A 90 3.42 -0.18 12.63
C LEU A 90 2.03 -0.31 11.97
N GLY A 91 1.10 -1.09 12.55
CA GLY A 91 -0.30 -1.17 12.12
C GLY A 91 -1.04 0.18 12.05
N THR A 92 -0.66 1.17 12.87
CA THR A 92 -1.22 2.54 12.82
C THR A 92 -0.61 3.37 11.68
N LEU A 93 0.68 3.21 11.40
CA LEU A 93 1.35 3.76 10.22
C LEU A 93 0.73 3.16 8.94
N PHE A 94 0.34 1.89 8.96
CA PHE A 94 -0.34 1.20 7.87
C PHE A 94 -1.87 1.37 7.84
N GLY A 95 -2.45 2.38 8.51
CA GLY A 95 -3.90 2.64 8.60
C GLY A 95 -4.67 2.87 7.27
N GLY A 96 -4.11 2.48 6.12
CA GLY A 96 -4.79 2.38 4.82
C GLY A 96 -4.57 1.03 4.10
N ILE A 97 -3.91 0.07 4.73
CA ILE A 97 -3.67 -1.27 4.18
C ILE A 97 -4.67 -2.23 4.83
N GLY A 98 -5.68 -2.66 4.07
CA GLY A 98 -6.64 -3.67 4.53
C GLY A 98 -5.96 -5.02 4.73
N LEU A 99 -6.25 -5.71 5.83
CA LEU A 99 -5.69 -7.05 6.10
C LEU A 99 -6.13 -8.11 5.09
N GLY A 100 -7.32 -7.94 4.49
CA GLY A 100 -7.78 -8.79 3.39
C GLY A 100 -6.95 -8.64 2.10
N ASN A 101 -6.08 -7.62 2.08
CA ASN A 101 -5.29 -7.20 0.94
C ASN A 101 -3.80 -7.38 1.21
N THR A 102 -3.44 -8.09 2.30
CA THR A 102 -2.06 -8.27 2.74
C THR A 102 -1.76 -9.73 3.01
N ARG A 103 -0.55 -10.16 2.67
CA ARG A 103 -0.02 -11.47 2.99
C ARG A 103 1.35 -11.35 3.61
N CYS A 104 1.63 -12.18 4.61
CA CYS A 104 2.89 -12.23 5.32
C CYS A 104 3.55 -13.60 5.14
N TYR A 105 4.87 -13.68 5.27
CA TYR A 105 5.62 -14.93 5.26
C TYR A 105 6.79 -14.87 6.22
N ALA A 106 7.07 -15.97 6.91
CA ALA A 106 8.28 -16.16 7.71
C ALA A 106 8.74 -17.62 7.63
N ALA A 107 9.98 -17.86 7.22
CA ALA A 107 10.49 -19.18 6.82
C ALA A 107 10.68 -20.21 7.97
N ALA A 108 10.49 -19.83 9.22
CA ALA A 108 10.81 -20.68 10.38
C ALA A 108 9.71 -20.74 11.46
N GLY A 109 8.47 -20.36 11.13
CA GLY A 109 7.35 -20.40 12.07
C GLY A 109 7.37 -19.35 13.19
N LEU A 110 8.54 -18.77 13.50
CA LEU A 110 8.74 -17.60 14.36
C LEU A 110 9.94 -16.79 13.83
N PRO A 111 9.86 -15.45 13.71
CA PRO A 111 11.00 -14.64 13.29
C PRO A 111 12.03 -14.59 14.42
N LYS A 112 13.21 -15.15 14.17
CA LYS A 112 14.44 -14.91 14.93
C LYS A 112 15.37 -14.01 14.11
N ASN A 113 16.34 -13.36 14.76
CA ASN A 113 17.39 -12.62 14.06
C ASN A 113 18.00 -13.50 12.94
N GLY A 114 18.08 -12.97 11.70
CA GLY A 114 18.50 -13.71 10.52
C GLY A 114 17.42 -14.54 9.82
N SER A 115 16.16 -14.48 10.24
CA SER A 115 15.06 -15.18 9.56
C SER A 115 14.61 -14.43 8.31
N VAL A 116 14.29 -15.21 7.29
CA VAL A 116 13.70 -14.72 6.05
C VAL A 116 12.22 -14.45 6.26
N TRP A 117 11.79 -13.23 5.96
CA TRP A 117 10.39 -12.84 5.96
C TRP A 117 10.02 -12.05 4.71
N ALA A 118 8.73 -12.03 4.38
CA ALA A 118 8.14 -11.25 3.29
C ALA A 118 6.78 -10.67 3.68
N VAL A 119 6.42 -9.57 3.05
CA VAL A 119 5.07 -9.00 3.12
C VAL A 119 4.67 -8.52 1.72
N ALA A 120 3.48 -8.89 1.30
CA ALA A 120 2.89 -8.47 0.05
C ALA A 120 1.57 -7.75 0.33
N VAL A 121 1.32 -6.68 -0.41
CA VAL A 121 0.08 -5.88 -0.32
C VAL A 121 -0.49 -5.70 -1.71
N LEU A 122 -1.81 -5.76 -1.83
CA LEU A 122 -2.49 -5.39 -3.05
C LEU A 122 -2.52 -3.86 -3.22
N ILE A 123 -2.14 -3.40 -4.39
CA ILE A 123 -2.10 -1.99 -4.82
C ILE A 123 -3.00 -1.82 -6.05
N ASN A 124 -3.19 -0.57 -6.50
CA ASN A 124 -4.00 -0.26 -7.68
C ASN A 124 -5.42 -0.86 -7.59
N SER A 125 -6.14 -0.54 -6.50
CA SER A 125 -7.50 -1.04 -6.25
C SER A 125 -7.63 -2.56 -6.34
N ASN A 126 -6.62 -3.29 -5.85
CA ASN A 126 -6.58 -4.74 -5.78
C ASN A 126 -6.27 -5.47 -7.08
N ALA A 127 -5.78 -4.76 -8.10
CA ALA A 127 -5.39 -5.35 -9.38
C ALA A 127 -4.00 -6.02 -9.34
N ASN A 128 -3.07 -5.46 -8.56
CA ASN A 128 -1.68 -5.90 -8.55
C ASN A 128 -1.17 -6.07 -7.11
N ALA A 129 -0.11 -6.83 -6.90
CA ALA A 129 0.56 -6.94 -5.61
C ALA A 129 1.97 -6.33 -5.63
N TRP A 130 2.39 -5.81 -4.49
CA TRP A 130 3.75 -5.34 -4.23
C TRP A 130 4.34 -6.13 -3.07
N CYS A 131 5.49 -6.78 -3.28
CA CYS A 131 6.16 -7.59 -2.28
C CYS A 131 7.47 -6.94 -1.82
N VAL A 132 7.70 -6.95 -0.51
CA VAL A 132 8.98 -6.64 0.11
C VAL A 132 9.46 -7.79 0.98
N ASP A 133 10.78 -7.98 1.06
CA ASP A 133 11.36 -9.01 1.91
C ASP A 133 12.50 -8.51 2.81
N SER A 134 12.89 -9.38 3.75
CA SER A 134 14.11 -9.26 4.57
C SER A 134 15.44 -9.14 3.79
N ARG A 135 15.49 -9.53 2.51
CA ARG A 135 16.74 -9.65 1.74
C ARG A 135 17.07 -8.43 0.88
N GLY A 136 16.17 -7.45 0.79
CA GLY A 136 16.41 -6.28 -0.06
C GLY A 136 15.34 -6.10 -1.13
N THR A 137 14.58 -7.15 -1.46
CA THR A 137 13.60 -7.13 -2.55
C THR A 137 12.46 -6.16 -2.25
N SER A 138 12.08 -5.39 -3.27
CA SER A 138 10.90 -4.52 -3.28
C SER A 138 10.42 -4.44 -4.73
N ARG A 139 9.44 -5.27 -5.10
CA ARG A 139 9.02 -5.41 -6.51
C ARG A 139 7.55 -5.82 -6.65
N GLY A 140 7.00 -5.56 -7.82
CA GLY A 140 5.64 -5.94 -8.22
C GLY A 140 5.57 -7.05 -9.27
N ALA A 141 6.69 -7.71 -9.55
CA ALA A 141 6.81 -8.79 -10.53
C ALA A 141 7.91 -9.76 -10.11
N ASN A 142 7.80 -11.02 -10.55
CA ASN A 142 8.83 -12.03 -10.30
C ASN A 142 10.12 -11.75 -11.09
N SER A 143 11.16 -12.55 -10.83
CA SER A 143 12.44 -12.44 -11.55
C SER A 143 12.34 -12.65 -13.07
N ALA A 144 11.26 -13.26 -13.56
CA ALA A 144 10.97 -13.45 -14.99
C ALA A 144 10.14 -12.29 -15.60
N GLY A 145 9.82 -11.25 -14.82
CA GLY A 145 9.04 -10.09 -15.27
C GLY A 145 7.52 -10.29 -15.27
N THR A 146 7.01 -11.40 -14.73
CA THR A 146 5.57 -11.61 -14.57
C THR A 146 5.04 -10.79 -13.40
N THR A 147 4.18 -9.83 -13.69
CA THR A 147 3.53 -8.98 -12.68
C THR A 147 2.71 -9.82 -11.69
N TYR A 148 2.80 -9.49 -10.41
CA TYR A 148 1.96 -10.09 -9.39
C TYR A 148 0.54 -9.54 -9.50
N THR A 149 -0.43 -10.41 -9.76
CA THR A 149 -1.87 -10.06 -9.82
C THR A 149 -2.61 -10.50 -8.55
N THR A 150 -2.00 -11.39 -7.77
CA THR A 150 -2.54 -11.88 -6.49
C THR A 150 -1.45 -11.89 -5.43
N LEU A 151 -1.85 -11.90 -4.17
CA LEU A 151 -0.92 -12.05 -3.05
C LEU A 151 -0.14 -13.39 -3.09
N ASP A 152 -0.72 -14.46 -3.65
CA ASP A 152 -0.07 -15.77 -3.79
C ASP A 152 0.96 -15.76 -4.92
N SER A 153 0.73 -14.99 -5.98
CA SER A 153 1.73 -14.80 -7.03
C SER A 153 2.97 -14.04 -6.52
N ALA A 154 2.79 -13.19 -5.51
CA ALA A 154 3.84 -12.35 -4.92
C ALA A 154 4.72 -13.08 -3.89
N ILE A 155 4.13 -14.01 -3.14
CA ILE A 155 4.81 -14.77 -2.07
C ILE A 155 4.57 -16.27 -2.33
N THR A 156 5.64 -17.01 -2.63
CA THR A 156 5.58 -18.47 -2.76
C THR A 156 6.03 -19.16 -1.48
N PRO A 157 5.17 -19.98 -0.85
CA PRO A 157 5.45 -20.63 0.44
C PRO A 157 6.57 -21.68 0.43
N THR A 158 6.98 -22.16 -0.74
CA THR A 158 7.73 -23.42 -0.91
C THR A 158 9.22 -23.24 -1.19
N THR A 159 9.66 -22.03 -1.52
CA THR A 159 11.05 -21.71 -1.83
C THR A 159 11.51 -20.68 -0.83
N GLY A 160 12.64 -20.88 -0.15
CA GLY A 160 13.17 -19.99 0.90
C GLY A 160 13.54 -18.56 0.46
N THR A 161 12.92 -18.04 -0.61
CA THR A 161 12.95 -16.69 -1.17
C THR A 161 11.64 -15.99 -0.85
N ALA A 162 11.73 -14.92 -0.07
CA ALA A 162 10.57 -14.28 0.55
C ALA A 162 9.63 -13.57 -0.45
N CYS A 163 10.16 -12.94 -1.51
CA CYS A 163 9.36 -12.52 -2.66
C CYS A 163 9.68 -13.43 -3.87
N ASN A 164 8.65 -13.87 -4.58
CA ASN A 164 8.74 -14.77 -5.74
C ASN A 164 9.51 -14.15 -6.91
#